data_AF-A0A382BK72-F1
#
_entry.id   AF-A0A382BK72-F1
#
_cell.length_a   1.000
_cell.length_b   1.000
_cell.length_c   1.000
_cell.angle_alpha   90.00
_cell.angle_beta   90.00
_cell.angle_gamma   90.00
#
_symmetry.space_group_name_H-M   'P 1'
#
loop_
_entity.id
_entity.type
_entity.pdbx_description
1 polymer ?
#
loop_
_entity_poly.entity_id
_entity_poly.type
_entity_poly.pdbx_seq_one_letter_code
_entity_poly.pdbx_strand_id
1 'polypeptide(L)'
;MKTNNRINETTVTWLKYEGEFNFNSPKISNIKLIHEKNIDLSDYKKIYHNVGKKYGWVSRMNIQDNELLKIIKSNGVEIFFLKKYSKNIGFLELDYRDNSELRIVHLG
;
A
#
# COMPACT_ATOMS: atom_id res chain seq x y z
N MET A 1 -5.06 -36.21 11.04
CA MET A 1 -4.61 -35.94 9.65
C MET A 1 -3.20 -35.40 9.72
N LYS A 2 -2.19 -36.14 9.24
CA LYS A 2 -0.78 -35.69 9.24
C LYS A 2 -0.56 -34.83 8.00
N THR A 3 -0.22 -33.55 8.17
CA THR A 3 0.18 -32.65 7.09
C THR A 3 1.57 -33.08 6.62
N ASN A 4 1.67 -33.64 5.41
CA ASN A 4 2.96 -33.87 4.76
C ASN A 4 3.54 -32.51 4.34
N ASN A 5 4.43 -31.95 5.15
CA ASN A 5 5.25 -30.81 4.74
C ASN A 5 6.25 -31.27 3.68
N ARG A 6 5.90 -31.06 2.41
CA ARG A 6 6.79 -31.27 1.28
C ARG A 6 7.68 -30.04 1.13
N ILE A 7 8.95 -30.17 1.45
CA ILE A 7 9.95 -29.11 1.26
C ILE A 7 10.28 -29.10 -0.23
N ASN A 8 9.92 -28.02 -0.92
CA ASN A 8 10.33 -27.80 -2.31
C ASN A 8 11.55 -26.88 -2.30
N GLU A 9 12.67 -27.31 -2.87
CA GLU A 9 13.81 -26.43 -3.11
C GLU A 9 13.38 -25.30 -4.07
N THR A 10 13.61 -24.05 -3.67
CA THR A 10 13.27 -22.87 -4.46
C THR A 10 14.45 -21.91 -4.46
N THR A 11 14.77 -21.37 -5.63
CA THR A 11 15.73 -20.26 -5.77
C THR A 11 14.95 -18.96 -5.84
N VAL A 12 15.23 -18.03 -4.93
CA VAL A 12 14.69 -16.67 -4.97
C VAL A 12 15.74 -15.74 -5.57
N THR A 13 15.40 -15.05 -6.65
CA THR A 13 16.27 -14.07 -7.29
C THR A 13 15.71 -12.68 -7.06
N TRP A 14 16.57 -11.76 -6.60
CA TRP A 14 16.22 -10.36 -6.38
C TRP A 14 16.82 -9.50 -7.48
N LEU A 15 16.06 -8.50 -7.93
CA LEU A 15 16.58 -7.45 -8.80
C LEU A 15 17.13 -6.32 -7.93
N LYS A 16 18.37 -5.93 -8.18
CA LYS A 16 18.98 -4.75 -7.57
C LYS A 16 18.99 -3.62 -8.60
N TYR A 17 18.44 -2.47 -8.23
CA TYR A 17 18.61 -1.26 -9.02
C TYR A 17 20.01 -0.70 -8.78
N GLU A 18 20.82 -0.57 -9.84
CA GLU A 18 22.19 -0.05 -9.79
C GLU A 18 22.34 1.32 -10.48
N GLY A 19 21.24 1.97 -10.83
CA GLY A 19 21.25 3.31 -11.40
C GLY A 19 21.26 4.43 -10.35
N GLU A 20 21.34 5.67 -10.82
CA GLU A 20 21.14 6.84 -9.98
C GLU A 20 19.64 7.20 -9.90
N PHE A 21 19.22 7.75 -8.77
CA PHE A 21 17.88 8.32 -8.65
C PHE A 21 17.87 9.73 -9.22
N ASN A 22 17.14 9.91 -10.34
CA ASN A 22 16.88 11.24 -10.86
C ASN A 22 15.64 11.83 -10.19
N PHE A 23 15.85 12.76 -9.27
CA PHE A 23 14.76 13.45 -8.56
C PHE A 23 14.16 14.64 -9.33
N ASN A 24 14.59 14.88 -10.58
CA ASN A 24 13.93 15.84 -11.47
C ASN A 24 12.61 15.27 -12.00
N SER A 25 11.64 15.16 -11.11
CA SER A 25 10.29 14.76 -11.47
C SER A 25 9.61 15.89 -12.24
N PRO A 26 8.91 15.60 -13.35
CA PRO A 26 8.11 16.60 -14.03
C PRO A 26 7.10 17.20 -13.04
N LYS A 27 7.07 18.53 -12.94
CA LYS A 27 6.06 19.21 -12.12
C LYS A 27 4.71 19.04 -12.78
N ILE A 28 3.92 18.10 -12.27
CA ILE A 28 2.55 17.91 -12.74
C ILE A 28 1.67 18.94 -12.02
N SER A 29 1.14 19.89 -12.78
CA SER A 29 0.27 20.92 -12.21
C SER A 29 -0.98 20.30 -11.57
N ASN A 30 -1.36 20.83 -10.42
CA ASN A 30 -2.59 20.47 -9.70
C ASN A 30 -2.66 19.03 -9.17
N ILE A 31 -1.56 18.26 -9.19
CA ILE A 31 -1.45 16.95 -8.55
C ILE A 31 -0.57 17.06 -7.30
N LYS A 32 -1.03 16.46 -6.20
CA LYS A 32 -0.30 16.39 -4.93
C LYS A 32 -0.38 14.99 -4.35
N LEU A 33 0.71 14.51 -3.80
CA LEU A 33 0.71 13.33 -2.93
C LEU A 33 0.58 13.83 -1.48
N ILE A 34 -0.47 13.43 -0.78
CA ILE A 34 -0.75 13.84 0.59
C ILE A 34 -0.55 12.64 1.50
N HIS A 35 0.34 12.75 2.49
CA HIS A 35 0.47 11.77 3.57
C HIS A 35 -0.70 11.95 4.54
N GLU A 36 -1.57 10.94 4.63
CA GLU A 36 -2.71 10.92 5.54
C GLU A 36 -2.36 10.17 6.83
N LYS A 37 -1.93 10.92 7.85
CA LYS A 37 -1.47 10.35 9.12
C LYS A 37 -2.61 9.87 10.02
N ASN A 38 -3.83 10.37 9.82
CA ASN A 38 -4.94 10.07 10.70
C ASN A 38 -6.22 9.77 9.93
N ILE A 39 -6.14 8.81 9.01
CA ILE A 39 -7.28 8.34 8.24
C ILE A 39 -8.28 7.56 9.11
N ASP A 40 -9.58 7.82 8.94
CA ASP A 40 -10.63 7.02 9.56
C ASP A 40 -10.93 5.76 8.73
N LEU A 41 -11.43 4.72 9.40
CA LEU A 41 -11.67 3.41 8.77
C LEU A 41 -12.65 3.49 7.59
N SER A 42 -13.68 4.31 7.70
CA SER A 42 -14.67 4.53 6.64
C SER A 42 -14.04 5.16 5.39
N ASP A 43 -13.20 6.18 5.57
CA ASP A 43 -12.49 6.85 4.49
C ASP A 43 -11.46 5.93 3.85
N TYR A 44 -10.74 5.14 4.65
CA TYR A 44 -9.83 4.09 4.18
C TYR A 44 -10.57 3.09 3.28
N LYS A 45 -11.67 2.49 3.74
CA LYS A 45 -12.44 1.53 2.96
C LYS A 45 -12.99 2.16 1.68
N LYS A 46 -13.45 3.41 1.75
CA LYS A 46 -14.00 4.14 0.60
C LYS A 46 -12.95 4.36 -0.48
N ILE A 47 -11.76 4.88 -0.13
CA ILE A 47 -10.71 5.12 -1.13
C ILE A 47 -10.12 3.81 -1.65
N TYR A 48 -9.89 2.83 -0.77
CA TYR A 48 -9.42 1.49 -1.12
C TYR A 48 -10.34 0.83 -2.14
N HIS A 49 -11.65 0.82 -1.89
CA HIS A 49 -12.63 0.27 -2.81
C HIS A 49 -12.70 1.06 -4.13
N ASN A 50 -12.76 2.40 -4.06
CA ASN A 50 -12.93 3.22 -5.26
C ASN A 50 -11.76 3.12 -6.23
N VAL A 51 -10.54 3.08 -5.71
CA VAL A 51 -9.30 2.94 -6.49
C VAL A 51 -9.06 1.48 -6.87
N GLY A 52 -9.20 0.58 -5.90
CA GLY A 52 -8.80 -0.82 -6.01
C GLY A 52 -9.77 -1.71 -6.80
N LYS A 53 -11.04 -1.33 -6.93
CA LYS A 53 -12.04 -2.16 -7.64
C LYS A 53 -11.65 -2.49 -9.08
N LYS A 54 -10.99 -1.59 -9.80
CA LYS A 54 -10.49 -1.83 -11.18
C LYS A 54 -9.32 -2.82 -11.22
N TYR A 55 -8.66 -3.05 -10.09
CA TYR A 55 -7.50 -3.92 -9.94
C TYR A 55 -7.82 -5.22 -9.16
N GLY A 56 -9.09 -5.45 -8.82
CA GLY A 56 -9.51 -6.63 -8.07
C GLY A 56 -9.09 -6.62 -6.59
N TRP A 57 -8.83 -5.45 -6.01
CA TRP A 57 -8.45 -5.35 -4.61
C TRP A 57 -9.62 -5.69 -3.69
N VAL A 58 -9.48 -6.78 -2.95
CA VAL A 58 -10.50 -7.27 -2.00
C VAL A 58 -9.92 -7.61 -0.64
N SER A 59 -8.60 -7.73 -0.52
CA SER A 59 -7.92 -8.24 0.68
C SER A 59 -8.28 -7.44 1.92
N ARG A 60 -8.30 -6.10 1.84
CA ARG A 60 -8.62 -5.23 2.98
C ARG A 60 -10.11 -5.19 3.30
N MET A 61 -10.98 -5.49 2.32
CA MET A 61 -12.43 -5.53 2.54
C MET A 61 -12.88 -6.77 3.33
N ASN A 62 -12.08 -7.83 3.32
CA ASN A 62 -12.38 -9.09 4.01
C ASN A 62 -11.82 -9.15 5.44
N ILE A 63 -11.14 -8.10 5.91
CA ILE A 63 -10.59 -8.01 7.27
C ILE A 63 -11.64 -7.36 8.18
N GLN A 64 -11.80 -7.89 9.40
CA GLN A 64 -12.66 -7.28 10.41
C GLN A 64 -12.19 -5.87 10.78
N ASP A 65 -13.14 -4.99 11.06
CA ASP A 65 -12.91 -3.55 11.25
C ASP A 65 -11.87 -3.22 12.32
N ASN A 66 -11.91 -3.94 13.45
CA ASN A 66 -10.95 -3.80 14.54
C ASN A 66 -9.52 -4.20 14.12
N GLU A 67 -9.36 -5.30 13.39
CA GLU A 67 -8.06 -5.78 12.91
C GLU A 67 -7.53 -4.88 11.79
N LEU A 68 -8.40 -4.44 10.88
CA LEU A 68 -8.02 -3.50 9.84
C LEU A 68 -7.56 -2.17 10.45
N LEU A 69 -8.27 -1.66 11.46
CA LEU A 69 -7.89 -0.44 12.16
C LEU A 69 -6.50 -0.55 12.80
N LYS A 70 -6.18 -1.70 13.43
CA LYS A 70 -4.84 -1.96 13.99
C LYS A 70 -3.75 -1.92 12.91
N ILE A 71 -4.04 -2.40 11.70
CA ILE A 71 -3.09 -2.36 10.58
C ILE A 71 -2.87 -0.92 10.15
N ILE A 72 -3.94 -0.19 9.79
CA ILE A 72 -3.83 1.14 9.17
C ILE A 72 -3.36 2.23 10.14
N LYS A 73 -3.44 1.98 11.46
CA LYS A 73 -2.92 2.89 12.51
C LYS A 73 -1.56 2.46 13.06
N SER A 74 -0.94 1.43 12.49
CA SER A 74 0.38 0.98 12.94
C SER A 74 1.47 1.98 12.54
N ASN A 75 2.46 2.20 13.41
CA ASN A 75 3.57 3.13 13.15
C ASN A 75 4.42 2.78 11.92
N GLY A 76 4.36 1.53 11.46
CA GLY A 76 5.05 1.07 10.25
C GLY A 76 4.17 1.03 9.00
N VAL A 77 2.97 1.61 9.05
CA VAL A 77 2.06 1.70 7.90
C VAL A 77 1.83 3.17 7.56
N GLU A 78 2.15 3.54 6.33
CA GLU A 78 1.93 4.88 5.82
C GLU A 78 0.91 4.86 4.67
N ILE A 79 0.00 5.82 4.69
CA ILE A 79 -1.08 5.94 3.72
C ILE A 79 -0.97 7.29 3.03
N PHE A 80 -1.02 7.27 1.70
CA PHE A 80 -0.96 8.45 0.88
C PHE A 80 -2.11 8.51 -0.11
N PHE A 81 -2.63 9.71 -0.31
CA PHE A 81 -3.60 10.01 -1.34
C PHE A 81 -2.96 10.82 -2.45
N LEU A 82 -3.12 10.34 -3.69
CA LEU A 82 -2.90 11.17 -4.84
C LEU A 82 -4.13 12.05 -5.03
N LYS A 83 -3.97 13.37 -4.91
CA LYS A 83 -5.05 14.35 -5.08
C LYS A 83 -4.85 15.15 -6.35
N LYS A 84 -5.93 15.35 -7.10
CA LYS A 84 -6.02 16.36 -8.16
C LYS A 84 -7.03 17.41 -7.71
N TYR A 85 -6.55 18.63 -7.46
CA TYR A 85 -7.31 19.65 -6.71
C TYR A 85 -7.79 19.12 -5.35
N SER A 86 -9.10 19.06 -5.11
CA SER A 86 -9.72 18.52 -3.89
C SER A 86 -10.09 17.03 -3.99
N LYS A 87 -9.94 16.41 -5.16
CA LYS A 87 -10.39 15.03 -5.41
C LYS A 87 -9.27 14.04 -5.16
N ASN A 88 -9.54 13.02 -4.34
CA ASN A 88 -8.68 11.83 -4.24
C ASN A 88 -8.82 11.00 -5.51
N ILE A 89 -7.71 10.79 -6.23
CA ILE A 89 -7.65 10.10 -7.52
C ILE A 89 -6.74 8.86 -7.50
N GLY A 90 -5.99 8.65 -6.41
CA GLY A 90 -5.15 7.48 -6.25
C GLY A 90 -4.83 7.21 -4.78
N PHE A 91 -4.29 6.03 -4.54
CA PHE A 91 -4.04 5.49 -3.21
C PHE A 91 -2.71 4.74 -3.20
N LEU A 92 -1.90 5.01 -2.17
CA LEU A 92 -0.67 4.31 -1.89
C LEU A 92 -0.66 3.89 -0.42
N GLU A 93 -0.37 2.62 -0.17
CA GLU A 93 -0.16 2.06 1.16
C GLU A 93 1.24 1.44 1.22
N LEU A 94 2.05 1.92 2.15
CA LEU A 94 3.36 1.37 2.46
C LEU A 94 3.30 0.62 3.79
N ASP A 95 4.03 -0.48 3.87
CA ASP A 95 4.21 -1.27 5.09
C ASP A 95 5.69 -1.59 5.27
N TYR A 96 6.27 -1.02 6.31
CA TYR A 96 7.64 -1.24 6.78
C TYR A 96 7.66 -1.63 8.27
N ARG A 97 6.59 -2.28 8.75
CA ARG A 97 6.56 -2.84 10.11
C ARG A 97 7.64 -3.89 10.34
N ASP A 98 8.12 -4.50 9.25
CA ASP A 98 9.35 -5.28 9.23
C ASP A 98 10.53 -4.35 8.90
N ASN A 99 11.42 -4.13 9.87
CA ASN A 99 12.55 -3.20 9.70
C ASN A 99 13.54 -3.59 8.60
N SER A 100 13.44 -4.81 8.06
CA SER A 100 14.30 -5.29 6.97
C SER A 100 13.77 -4.95 5.58
N GLU A 101 12.50 -4.56 5.45
CA GLU A 101 11.82 -4.39 4.16
C GLU A 101 10.85 -3.22 4.15
N LEU A 102 10.80 -2.50 3.02
CA LEU A 102 9.71 -1.57 2.71
C LEU A 102 8.86 -2.18 1.60
N ARG A 103 7.57 -2.40 1.88
CA ARG A 103 6.63 -2.98 0.92
C ARG A 103 5.64 -1.94 0.43
N ILE A 104 5.47 -1.87 -0.88
CA ILE A 104 4.30 -1.23 -1.49
C ILE A 104 3.17 -2.26 -1.43
N VAL A 105 2.24 -2.09 -0.50
CA VAL A 105 1.11 -3.01 -0.33
C VAL A 105 0.07 -2.78 -1.41
N HIS A 106 -0.26 -1.51 -1.66
CA HIS A 106 -1.25 -1.09 -2.65
C HIS A 106 -0.77 0.19 -3.34
N LEU A 107 -0.91 0.25 -4.67
CA LEU A 107 -0.62 1.44 -5.49
C LEU A 107 -1.58 1.48 -6.68
N GLY A 108 -2.37 2.55 -6.83
CA GLY A 108 -3.36 2.65 -7.92
C GLY A 108 -4.14 3.95 -8.03
#